data_AF-A0A2N9MFH6-F1
#
_entry.id   AF-A0A2N9MFH6-F1
#
_cell.length_a   1.000
_cell.length_b   1.000
_cell.length_c   1.000
_cell.angle_alpha   90.00
_cell.angle_beta   90.00
_cell.angle_gamma   90.00
#
_symmetry.space_group_name_H-M   'P 1'
#
loop_
_entity.id
_entity.type
_entity.pdbx_description
1 polymer ?
#
loop_
_entity_poly.entity_id
_entity_poly.type
_entity_poly.pdbx_seq_one_letter_code
_entity_poly.pdbx_strand_id
1 'polypeptide(L)' 'MIEGRLPRRALELVQEWAMIHRAELEDNWRLRSEKALPAKIDPLA' A
#
# COMPACT_ATOMS: atom_id res chain seq x y z
N MET A 1 21.99 -8.66 5.91
CA MET A 1 20.92 -8.20 4.99
C MET A 1 19.80 -9.22 5.11
N ILE A 2 18.59 -8.83 5.49
CA ILE A 2 17.44 -9.75 5.55
C ILE A 2 16.70 -9.57 4.23
N GLU A 3 16.79 -10.55 3.33
CA GLU A 3 16.04 -10.58 2.08
C GLU A 3 14.77 -11.39 2.28
N GLY A 4 13.62 -10.71 2.36
CA GLY A 4 12.31 -11.34 2.32
C GLY A 4 11.80 -11.39 0.88
N ARG A 5 11.41 -12.57 0.41
CA ARG A 5 10.64 -12.72 -0.84
C ARG A 5 9.19 -12.99 -0.51
N LEU A 6 8.29 -12.23 -1.11
CA LEU A 6 6.87 -12.54 -1.08
C LEU A 6 6.59 -13.75 -1.98
N PRO A 7 5.83 -14.76 -1.51
CA PRO A 7 5.26 -15.77 -2.39
C PRO A 7 4.46 -15.10 -3.51
N ARG A 8 4.48 -15.69 -4.71
CA ARG A 8 3.83 -15.11 -5.90
C ARG A 8 2.39 -14.67 -5.66
N ARG A 9 1.60 -15.49 -4.97
CA ARG A 9 0.20 -15.18 -4.63
C ARG A 9 0.05 -13.95 -3.74
N ALA A 10 0.93 -13.77 -2.76
CA ALA A 10 0.91 -12.61 -1.89
C ALA A 10 1.32 -11.34 -2.65
N LEU A 11 2.27 -11.45 -3.58
CA LEU A 11 2.65 -10.34 -4.45
C LEU A 11 1.51 -9.91 -5.36
N GLU A 12 0.80 -10.86 -5.97
CA GLU A 12 -0.38 -10.60 -6.81
C GLU A 12 -1.47 -9.86 -6.02
N LEU A 13 -1.81 -10.32 -4.80
CA LEU A 13 -2.80 -9.67 -3.94
C LEU A 13 -2.41 -8.23 -3.57
N VAL A 14 -1.14 -7.99 -3.22
CA VAL A 14 -0.66 -6.64 -2.89
C VAL A 14 -0.70 -5.73 -4.11
N GLN A 15 -0.40 -6.25 -5.31
CA GLN A 15 -0.50 -5.47 -6.55
C GLN A 15 -1.94 -5.11 -6.88
N GLU A 16 -2.88 -6.06 -6.78
CA GLU A 16 -4.31 -5.82 -7.00
C GLU A 16 -4.84 -4.76 -6.04
N TRP A 17 -4.54 -4.91 -4.76
CA TRP A 17 -4.89 -3.93 -3.73
C TRP A 17 -4.29 -2.56 -4.04
N ALA A 18 -2.99 -2.49 -4.37
CA ALA A 18 -2.32 -1.22 -4.67
C ALA A 18 -2.89 -0.55 -5.92
N MET A 19 -3.36 -1.32 -6.91
CA MET A 19 -4.03 -0.77 -8.09
C MET A 19 -5.39 -0.17 -7.75
N ILE A 20 -6.20 -0.86 -6.93
CA ILE A 20 -7.52 -0.38 -6.50
C ILE A 20 -7.38 0.90 -5.66
N HIS A 21 -6.42 0.92 -4.73
CA HIS A 21 -6.23 2.01 -3.76
C HIS A 21 -5.12 2.99 -4.15
N ARG A 22 -4.73 3.05 -5.43
CA ARG A 22 -3.59 3.87 -5.87
C ARG A 22 -3.71 5.34 -5.48
N ALA A 23 -4.88 5.93 -5.68
CA ALA A 23 -5.12 7.33 -5.34
C ALA A 23 -4.99 7.59 -3.83
N GLU A 24 -5.55 6.69 -3.01
CA GLU A 24 -5.45 6.78 -1.54
C GLU A 24 -4.01 6.62 -1.04
N LEU A 25 -3.22 5.75 -1.70
CA LEU A 25 -1.79 5.59 -1.42
C LEU A 25 -1.00 6.85 -1.74
N GLU A 26 -1.27 7.48 -2.89
CA GLU A 26 -0.64 8.74 -3.30
C GLU A 26 -1.01 9.89 -2.36
N ASP A 27 -2.28 10.01 -1.96
CA ASP A 27 -2.73 11.00 -0.99
C ASP A 27 -2.11 10.77 0.39
N ASN A 28 -2.03 9.52 0.84
CA ASN A 28 -1.36 9.16 2.09
C ASN A 28 0.14 9.47 2.06
N TRP A 29 0.77 9.31 0.90
CA TRP A 29 2.17 9.70 0.70
C TRP A 29 2.34 11.22 0.86
N ARG A 30 1.45 12.02 0.26
CA ARG A 30 1.43 13.48 0.42
C ARG A 30 1.21 13.88 1.88
N LEU A 31 0.21 13.29 2.55
CA LEU A 31 -0.07 13.55 3.97
C LEU A 31 1.15 13.28 4.85
N ARG A 32 1.87 12.18 4.60
CA ARG A 32 3.10 11.87 5.36
C ARG A 32 4.23 12.86 5.08
N SER A 33 4.37 13.34 3.85
CA SER A 33 5.30 14.43 3.53
C SER A 33 4.99 15.72 4.29
N GLU A 34 3.71 15.97 4.56
CA GLU A 34 3.22 17.14 5.30
C GLU A 34 3.18 16.92 6.84
N LYS A 35 3.72 15.80 7.34
CA LYS A 35 3.66 15.36 8.75
C LYS A 35 2.22 15.13 9.28
N ALA A 36 1.26 14.98 8.39
CA ALA A 36 -0.11 14.62 8.71
C ALA A 36 -0.27 13.09 8.88
N LEU A 37 -1.39 12.69 9.48
CA LEU A 37 -1.76 11.29 9.61
C LEU A 37 -2.42 10.80 8.31
N PRO A 38 -1.97 9.67 7.74
CA PRO A 38 -2.58 9.05 6.58
C PRO A 38 -3.94 8.46 6.96
N ALA A 39 -4.85 8.44 6.01
CA ALA A 39 -6.11 7.74 6.12
C ALA A 39 -5.89 6.23 6.14
N LYS A 40 -6.80 5.51 6.81
CA LYS A 40 -6.84 4.05 6.71
C LYS A 40 -7.33 3.68 5.31
N ILE A 41 -6.63 2.74 4.69
CA ILE A 41 -7.03 2.12 3.43
C ILE A 41 -7.53 0.72 3.78
N ASP A 42 -8.74 0.38 3.35
CA ASP A 42 -9.33 -0.92 3.62
C ASP A 42 -8.56 -2.04 2.91
N PRO A 43 -8.41 -3.22 3.54
CA PRO A 43 -7.74 -4.35 2.91
C PRO A 43 -8.56 -4.93 1.76
N LEU A 44 -7.88 -5.62 0.83
CA LEU A 44 -8.55 -6.43 -0.19
C LEU A 44 -9.30 -7.58 0.51
N ALA A 45 -10.63 -7.60 0.37
CA ALA A 45 -11.54 -8.56 1.02
C ALA A 45 -11.45 -9.97 0.41
#